data_AF-A0A9E2A8S4-F1
#
_entry.id   AF-A0A9E2A8S4-F1
#
_cell.length_a   1.000
_cell.length_b   1.000
_cell.length_c   1.000
_cell.angle_alpha   90.00
_cell.angle_beta   90.00
_cell.angle_gamma   90.00
#
_symmetry.space_group_name_H-M   'P 1'
#
loop_
_entity.id
_entity.type
_entity.pdbx_description
1 polymer ?
#
loop_
_entity_poly.entity_id
_entity_poly.type
_entity_poly.pdbx_seq_one_letter_code
_entity_poly.pdbx_strand_id
1 'polypeptide(L)' 'MVSSARRIELQVETCSSSEAFDYMRSEAFANNPVGVEVDPEALLARYREGASEAELTARPEGEPSPISEAHDIS' A
#
# COMPACT_ATOMS: atom_id res chain seq x y z
N MET A 1 -5.38 26.82 19.23
CA MET A 1 -5.12 25.44 19.67
C MET A 1 -5.61 24.54 18.55
N VAL A 2 -4.71 24.11 17.66
CA VAL A 2 -5.04 23.20 16.56
C VAL A 2 -5.13 21.81 17.17
N SER A 3 -6.30 21.18 17.13
CA SER A 3 -6.43 19.79 17.53
C SER A 3 -5.80 18.95 16.43
N SER A 4 -4.77 18.17 16.76
CA SER A 4 -4.13 17.26 15.80
C SER A 4 -5.17 16.25 15.30
N ALA A 5 -5.62 16.39 14.05
CA ALA A 5 -6.52 15.42 13.43
C ALA A 5 -5.81 14.06 13.38
N ARG A 6 -6.50 12.98 13.80
CA ARG A 6 -5.96 11.63 13.66
C ARG A 6 -6.06 11.24 12.19
N ARG A 7 -4.91 11.02 11.55
CA ARG A 7 -4.83 10.49 10.19
C ARG A 7 -5.22 9.01 10.20
N ILE A 8 -5.99 8.61 9.19
CA ILE A 8 -6.37 7.22 8.95
C ILE A 8 -5.78 6.85 7.59
N GLU A 9 -4.98 5.78 7.58
CA GLU A 9 -4.43 5.19 6.36
C GLU A 9 -5.16 3.87 6.08
N LEU A 10 -5.50 3.62 4.82
CA LEU A 10 -6.12 2.37 4.39
C LEU A 10 -5.02 1.45 3.85
N GLN A 11 -4.88 0.28 4.47
CA GLN A 11 -4.06 -0.79 3.95
C GLN A 11 -4.95 -1.97 3.58
N VAL A 12 -4.73 -2.53 2.38
CA VAL A 12 -5.43 -3.73 1.87
C VAL A 12 -4.37 -4.79 1.60
N GLU A 13 -4.62 -6.02 2.03
CA GLU A 13 -3.76 -7.17 1.72
C GLU A 13 -4.48 -8.18 0.83
N THR A 14 -3.68 -9.01 0.14
CA THR A 14 -4.13 -10.07 -0.78
C THR A 14 -3.64 -11.45 -0.34
N CYS A 15 -2.98 -11.53 0.81
CA CYS A 15 -2.33 -12.73 1.33
C CYS A 15 -3.27 -13.56 2.21
N SER A 16 -2.96 -14.85 2.38
CA SER A 16 -3.49 -15.62 3.50
C SER A 16 -2.90 -15.12 4.82
N SER A 17 -3.54 -15.41 5.95
CA SER A 17 -3.04 -15.00 7.26
C SER A 17 -1.62 -15.51 7.54
N SER A 18 -1.28 -16.73 7.13
CA SER A 18 0.08 -17.26 7.30
C SER A 18 1.12 -16.48 6.50
N GLU A 19 0.81 -16.17 5.24
CA GLU A 19 1.71 -15.39 4.37
C GLU A 19 1.89 -13.97 4.90
N ALA A 20 0.83 -13.37 5.44
CA ALA A 20 0.89 -12.06 6.10
C ALA A 20 1.83 -12.09 7.31
N PHE A 21 1.74 -13.13 8.15
CA PHE A 21 2.62 -13.32 9.30
C PHE A 21 4.07 -13.52 8.91
N ASP A 22 4.34 -14.27 7.85
CA ASP A 22 5.70 -14.48 7.35
C ASP A 22 6.26 -13.17 6.76
N TYR A 23 5.43 -12.43 6.02
CA TYR A 23 5.82 -11.13 5.48
C TYR A 23 6.15 -10.11 6.58
N MET A 24 5.31 -9.99 7.62
CA MET A 24 5.55 -9.04 8.72
C MET A 24 6.84 -9.32 9.49
N ARG A 25 7.43 -10.53 9.38
CA ARG A 25 8.72 -10.90 9.99
C ARG A 25 9.91 -10.73 9.04
N SER A 26 9.67 -10.35 7.79
CA SER A 26 10.70 -10.25 6.76
C SER A 26 11.45 -8.91 6.81
N GLU A 27 12.67 -8.89 6.27
CA GLU A 27 13.46 -7.67 6.05
C GLU A 27 12.73 -6.68 5.12
N ALA A 28 11.95 -7.17 4.15
CA ALA A 28 11.17 -6.32 3.25
C ALA A 28 10.16 -5.46 4.02
N PHE A 29 9.45 -6.06 4.98
CA PHE A 29 8.54 -5.32 5.85
C PHE A 29 9.28 -4.40 6.82
N ALA A 30 10.43 -4.84 7.36
CA ALA A 30 11.25 -4.00 8.23
C ALA A 30 11.75 -2.73 7.52
N ASN A 31 12.10 -2.84 6.23
CA ASN A 31 12.56 -1.73 5.41
C ASN A 31 11.41 -0.80 4.98
N ASN A 32 10.24 -1.35 4.67
CA ASN A 32 9.08 -0.56 4.26
C ASN A 32 7.75 -1.16 4.78
N PRO A 33 7.33 -0.81 6.01
CA PRO A 33 6.07 -1.29 6.59
C PRO A 33 4.83 -0.54 6.08
N VAL A 34 5.02 0.59 5.40
CA VAL A 34 3.94 1.44 4.88
C VAL A 34 3.44 0.91 3.54
N GLY A 35 4.35 0.37 2.73
CA GLY A 35 4.12 0.06 1.32
C GLY A 35 4.52 1.23 0.42
N VAL A 36 4.40 1.06 -0.89
CA VAL A 36 4.66 2.12 -1.88
C VAL A 36 3.35 2.78 -2.30
N GLU A 37 3.43 3.96 -2.91
CA GLU A 37 2.27 4.61 -3.52
C GLU A 37 1.71 3.76 -4.67
N VAL A 38 0.40 3.55 -4.68
CA VAL A 38 -0.30 2.81 -5.74
C VAL A 38 -1.23 3.76 -6.46
N ASP A 39 -1.03 3.92 -7.77
CA ASP A 39 -1.96 4.62 -8.65
C ASP A 39 -3.14 3.68 -9.01
N PRO A 40 -4.37 3.96 -8.53
CA PRO A 40 -5.52 3.11 -8.82
C PRO A 40 -5.89 3.05 -10.29
N GLU A 41 -5.67 4.14 -11.04
CA GLU A 41 -5.98 4.20 -12.47
C GLU A 41 -4.99 3.35 -13.27
N ALA A 42 -3.71 3.38 -12.90
CA ALA A 42 -2.70 2.51 -13.49
C ALA A 42 -2.99 1.02 -13.19
N LEU A 43 -3.42 0.70 -11.97
CA LEU A 43 -3.78 -0.67 -11.60
C LEU A 43 -5.02 -1.15 -12.39
N LEU A 44 -6.03 -0.29 -12.53
CA LEU A 44 -7.24 -0.58 -13.32
C LEU A 44 -6.94 -0.77 -14.81
N ALA A 45 -6.05 0.05 -15.37
CA ALA A 45 -5.61 -0.08 -16.76
C ALA A 45 -4.98 -1.45 -17.00
N ARG A 46 -4.02 -1.87 -16.15
CA ARG A 46 -3.39 -3.19 -16.24
C ARG A 46 -4.39 -4.34 -16.13
N TYR A 47 -5.37 -4.22 -15.23
CA TYR A 47 -6.44 -5.20 -15.11
C TYR A 47 -7.25 -5.33 -16.42
N ARG A 48 -7.63 -4.20 -17.03
CA ARG A 48 -8.36 -4.15 -18.30
C ARG A 48 -7.55 -4.69 -19.49
N GLU A 49 -6.23 -4.60 -19.42
CA GLU A 49 -5.30 -5.17 -20.40
C GLU A 49 -5.08 -6.69 -20.24
N GLY A 50 -5.64 -7.29 -19.17
CA GLY A 50 -5.62 -8.73 -18.95
C GLY A 50 -4.45 -9.23 -18.09
N ALA A 51 -3.83 -8.36 -17.28
CA ALA A 51 -2.86 -8.79 -16.27
C ALA A 51 -3.49 -9.83 -15.33
N SER A 52 -2.72 -10.85 -14.98
CA SER A 52 -3.12 -11.89 -14.04
C SER A 52 -3.21 -11.35 -12.61
N GLU A 53 -3.95 -12.05 -11.76
CA GLU A 53 -4.05 -11.74 -10.33
C GLU A 53 -2.67 -11.72 -9.67
N ALA A 54 -1.80 -12.68 -10.00
CA ALA A 54 -0.43 -12.73 -9.48
C ALA A 54 0.39 -11.48 -9.87
N GLU A 55 0.21 -10.97 -11.09
CA GLU A 55 0.89 -9.74 -11.52
C GLU A 55 0.33 -8.51 -10.80
N LEU A 56 -0.99 -8.42 -10.63
CA LEU A 56 -1.68 -7.29 -9.99
C LEU A 56 -1.43 -7.21 -8.48
N THR A 57 -1.20 -8.34 -7.84
CA THR A 57 -0.97 -8.44 -6.38
C THR A 57 0.51 -8.57 -6.01
N ALA A 58 1.40 -8.62 -7.00
CA ALA A 58 2.84 -8.59 -6.76
C ALA A 58 3.23 -7.30 -6.05
N ARG A 59 3.96 -7.43 -4.94
CA ARG A 59 4.40 -6.29 -4.13
C ARG A 59 5.57 -5.60 -4.83
N PRO A 60 5.43 -4.36 -5.30
CA PRO A 60 6.53 -3.61 -5.87
C PRO A 60 7.56 -3.22 -4.80
N GLU A 61 8.83 -3.16 -5.18
CA GLU A 61 9.86 -2.51 -4.39
C GLU A 61 9.79 -0.99 -4.56
N GLY A 62 10.17 -0.23 -3.54
CA GLY A 62 10.23 1.22 -3.62
C GLY A 62 10.21 1.91 -2.27
N GLU A 63 10.28 3.23 -2.32
CA GLU A 63 10.23 4.09 -1.14
C GLU A 63 8.87 3.98 -0.43
N PRO A 64 8.84 4.14 0.90
CA PRO A 64 7.59 4.24 1.64
C PRO A 64 6.68 5.33 1.06
N SER A 65 5.40 5.01 0.90
CA SER A 65 4.38 5.96 0.44
C SER A 65 4.44 7.22 1.31
N PRO A 66 4.50 8.42 0.71
CA PRO A 66 4.58 9.64 1.48
C PRO A 66 3.29 9.84 2.29
N ILE A 67 3.44 10.37 3.49
CA ILE A 67 2.32 10.95 4.22
C ILE A 67 2.05 12.31 3.56
N SER A 68 1.00 12.42 2.76
CA SER A 68 0.65 13.69 2.10
C SER A 68 0.17 14.73 3.11
N GLU A 69 0.62 15.99 2.96
CA GLU A 69 0.17 17.13 3.78
C GLU A 69 -1.22 17.65 3.36
N ALA A 70 -1.68 17.31 2.16
CA ALA A 70 -2.77 18.00 1.46
C ALA A 70 -4.20 17.58 1.84
N HIS A 71 -4.40 16.70 2.82
CA HIS A 71 -5.74 16.31 3.29
C HIS A 71 -6.19 17.13 4.51
N ASP A 72 -5.86 18.43 4.53
CA ASP A 72 -6.55 19.40 5.38
C ASP A 72 -7.95 19.60 4.76
N ILE A 73 -8.90 18.76 5.19
CA ILE A 73 -10.28 18.83 4.74
C ILE A 73 -10.80 20.23 5.08
N SER A 74 -11.10 20.99 4.02
CA SER A 74 -11.75 22.30 4.05
C SER A 74 -13.03 22.32 4.88
#